data_AF-A0A101VPP8-F1
#
_entry.id   AF-A0A101VPP8-F1
#
_cell.length_a   1.000
_cell.length_b   1.000
_cell.length_c   1.000
_cell.angle_alpha   90.00
_cell.angle_beta   90.00
_cell.angle_gamma   90.00
#
_symmetry.space_group_name_H-M   'P 1'
#
loop_
_entity.id
_entity.type
_entity.pdbx_description
1 polymer ?
#
loop_
_entity_poly.entity_id
_entity_poly.type
_entity_poly.pdbx_seq_one_letter_code
_entity_poly.pdbx_strand_id
1 'polypeptide(L)'
;MRVSQFLIIVQVMVQVALGLVVAGLFWWRRSSASGDGRLDEAYRGQFELPVLFYAGSLFAFAMRIVDERILFFATLFALAQVTGAVFGLLLRNEKGQAVAGLVSVFAAAVLWVMIAAHFVNSGF
;
A
#
# COMPACT_ATOMS: atom_id res chain seq x y z
N MET A 1 -8.30 -5.22 -22.77
CA MET A 1 -7.16 -6.08 -23.18
C MET A 1 -6.96 -7.14 -22.09
N ARG A 2 -6.41 -8.34 -22.38
CA ARG A 2 -6.15 -9.32 -21.30
C ARG A 2 -4.83 -8.96 -20.64
N VAL A 3 -4.86 -8.64 -19.35
CA VAL A 3 -3.66 -8.32 -18.58
C VAL A 3 -3.17 -9.55 -17.83
N SER A 4 -1.84 -9.69 -17.71
CA SER A 4 -1.25 -10.80 -16.99
C SER A 4 -1.57 -10.71 -15.49
N GLN A 5 -2.10 -11.79 -14.93
CA GLN A 5 -2.40 -11.92 -13.50
C GLN A 5 -1.16 -11.66 -12.63
N PHE A 6 0.04 -11.95 -13.15
CA PHE A 6 1.30 -11.77 -12.43
C PHE A 6 1.65 -10.31 -12.16
N LEU A 7 1.04 -9.34 -12.83
CA LEU A 7 1.36 -7.93 -12.61
C LEU A 7 0.91 -7.41 -11.24
N ILE A 8 -0.07 -8.05 -10.59
CA ILE A 8 -0.46 -7.70 -9.21
C ILE A 8 0.64 -8.03 -8.22
N ILE A 9 1.41 -9.10 -8.48
CA ILE A 9 2.53 -9.54 -7.64
C ILE A 9 3.65 -8.50 -7.67
N VAL A 10 3.89 -7.86 -8.82
CA VAL A 10 4.87 -6.77 -8.93
C VAL A 10 4.54 -5.64 -7.95
N GLN A 11 3.26 -5.26 -7.83
CA GLN A 11 2.85 -4.21 -6.89
C GLN A 11 3.05 -4.62 -5.44
N VAL A 12 2.78 -5.88 -5.10
CA VAL A 12 3.07 -6.44 -3.77
C VAL A 12 4.56 -6.40 -3.47
N MET A 13 5.41 -6.80 -4.42
CA MET A 13 6.87 -6.79 -4.26
C MET A 13 7.40 -5.37 -4.03
N VAL A 14 6.88 -4.36 -4.75
CA VAL A 14 7.22 -2.96 -4.53
C VAL A 14 6.88 -2.52 -3.11
N GLN A 15 5.72 -2.92 -2.60
CA GLN A 15 5.29 -2.58 -1.24
C GLN A 15 6.12 -3.26 -0.15
N VAL A 16 6.47 -4.54 -0.34
CA VAL A 16 7.37 -5.24 0.58
C VAL A 16 8.74 -4.58 0.60
N ALA A 17 9.30 -4.27 -0.57
CA ALA A 17 10.59 -3.58 -0.68
C ALA A 17 10.56 -2.20 -0.01
N LEU A 18 9.49 -1.42 -0.23
CA LEU A 18 9.30 -0.13 0.42
C LEU A 18 9.25 -0.26 1.94
N GLY A 19 8.45 -1.21 2.45
CA GLY A 19 8.34 -1.47 3.89
C GLY A 19 9.70 -1.82 4.52
N LEU A 20 10.50 -2.66 3.85
CA LEU A 20 11.85 -3.01 4.30
C LEU A 20 12.79 -1.79 4.31
N VAL A 21 12.75 -0.96 3.28
CA VAL A 21 13.56 0.28 3.22
C VAL A 21 13.19 1.21 4.36
N VAL A 22 11.89 1.42 4.57
CA VAL A 22 11.40 2.31 5.63
C VAL A 22 11.72 1.77 7.02
N ALA A 23 11.54 0.47 7.25
CA ALA A 23 11.90 -0.18 8.51
C ALA A 23 13.41 -0.11 8.78
N GLY A 24 14.24 -0.31 7.75
CA GLY A 24 15.69 -0.16 7.85
C GLY A 24 16.11 1.28 8.21
N LEU A 25 15.53 2.27 7.54
CA LEU A 25 15.77 3.69 7.83
C LEU A 25 15.31 4.08 9.24
N PHE A 26 14.16 3.55 9.67
CA PHE A 26 13.64 3.73 11.01
C PHE A 26 14.58 3.17 12.06
N TRP A 27 15.03 1.92 11.88
CA TRP A 27 15.93 1.26 12.82
C TRP A 27 17.26 1.99 12.92
N TRP A 28 17.81 2.43 11.78
CA TRP A 28 19.02 3.24 11.76
C TRP A 28 18.85 4.57 12.52
N ARG A 29 17.76 5.30 12.31
CA ARG A 29 17.49 6.56 13.05
C ARG A 29 17.23 6.34 14.54
N ARG A 30 16.50 5.28 14.90
CA ARG A 30 16.24 4.91 16.30
C ARG A 30 17.52 4.55 17.04
N SER A 31 18.47 3.90 16.37
CA SER A 31 19.78 3.59 16.97
C SER A 31 20.61 4.84 17.31
N SER A 32 20.28 6.00 16.71
CA SER A 32 20.97 7.28 16.95
C SER A 32 20.20 8.26 17.87
N ALA A 33 18.95 7.99 18.23
CA ALA A 33 18.13 8.91 19.03
C ALA A 33 17.27 8.17 20.08
N SER A 34 17.49 8.49 21.35
CA SER A 34 16.70 7.98 22.48
C SER A 34 15.31 8.61 22.51
N GLY A 35 14.29 7.83 22.16
CA GLY A 35 12.93 7.96 22.71
C GLY A 35 12.06 9.10 22.21
N ASP A 36 11.67 9.07 20.93
CA ASP A 36 10.65 10.00 20.41
C ASP A 36 9.41 9.22 19.94
N GLY A 37 8.29 9.29 20.69
CA GLY A 37 7.07 8.49 20.47
C GLY A 37 6.37 8.73 19.13
N ARG A 38 6.71 9.82 18.42
CA ARG A 38 6.25 10.11 17.04
C ARG A 38 6.66 9.03 16.04
N LEU A 39 7.77 8.34 16.31
CA LEU A 39 8.29 7.27 15.48
C LEU A 39 7.40 6.02 15.57
N ASP A 40 6.88 5.69 16.75
CA ASP A 40 6.04 4.51 16.95
C ASP A 40 4.65 4.65 16.28
N GLU A 41 4.06 5.85 16.29
CA GLU A 41 2.79 6.13 15.61
C GLU A 41 2.92 6.02 14.07
N ALA A 42 4.00 6.58 13.53
CA ALA A 42 4.31 6.50 12.10
C ALA A 42 4.59 5.06 11.65
N TYR A 43 5.23 4.26 12.52
CA TYR A 43 5.48 2.84 12.27
C TYR A 43 4.18 2.03 12.28
N ARG A 44 3.27 2.30 13.24
CA ARG A 44 1.98 1.60 13.34
C ARG A 44 1.09 1.84 12.12
N GLY A 45 0.99 3.09 11.66
CA GLY A 45 0.22 3.45 10.45
C GLY A 45 0.76 2.83 9.16
N GLN A 46 2.02 2.40 9.12
CA GLN A 46 2.65 1.77 7.95
C GLN A 46 2.29 0.30 7.77
N PHE A 47 1.67 -0.37 8.76
CA PHE A 47 1.29 -1.78 8.61
C PHE A 47 -0.20 -1.98 8.31
N GLU A 48 -1.08 -1.12 8.84
CA GLU A 48 -2.52 -1.34 8.75
C GLU A 48 -3.03 -1.34 7.30
N LEU A 49 -2.62 -0.34 6.51
CA LEU A 49 -3.07 -0.20 5.11
C LEU A 49 -2.40 -1.18 4.15
N PRO A 50 -1.07 -1.40 4.19
CA PRO A 50 -0.42 -2.39 3.32
C PRO A 50 -0.91 -3.81 3.56
N VAL A 51 -1.26 -4.19 4.79
CA VAL A 51 -1.83 -5.52 5.07
C VAL A 51 -3.16 -5.72 4.34
N LEU A 52 -4.05 -4.72 4.37
CA LEU A 52 -5.31 -4.76 3.62
C LEU A 52 -5.07 -4.85 2.10
N PHE A 53 -4.05 -4.15 1.61
CA PHE A 53 -3.66 -4.21 0.21
C PHE A 53 -3.11 -5.59 -0.19
N TYR A 54 -2.28 -6.22 0.65
CA TYR A 54 -1.74 -7.56 0.42
C TYR A 54 -2.85 -8.60 0.38
N ALA A 55 -3.77 -8.55 1.34
CA ALA A 55 -4.91 -9.45 1.39
C ALA A 55 -5.79 -9.33 0.14
N GLY A 56 -6.14 -8.10 -0.26
CA GLY A 56 -6.92 -7.85 -1.47
C GLY A 56 -6.21 -8.32 -2.75
N SER A 57 -4.90 -8.05 -2.86
CA SER A 57 -4.09 -8.45 -4.02
C SER A 57 -3.96 -9.97 -4.15
N LEU A 58 -3.72 -10.66 -3.02
CA LEU A 58 -3.64 -12.13 -2.99
C LEU A 58 -4.99 -12.75 -3.34
N PHE A 59 -6.08 -12.19 -2.81
CA PHE A 59 -7.42 -12.66 -3.10
C PHE A 59 -7.76 -12.48 -4.59
N ALA A 60 -7.51 -11.29 -5.15
CA ALA A 60 -7.74 -11.01 -6.56
C ALA A 60 -6.94 -11.96 -7.47
N PHE A 61 -5.68 -12.24 -7.11
CA PHE A 61 -4.84 -13.21 -7.80
C PHE A 61 -5.40 -14.64 -7.73
N ALA A 62 -5.75 -15.11 -6.53
CA ALA A 62 -6.28 -16.46 -6.29
C ALA A 62 -7.58 -16.70 -7.06
N MET A 63 -8.47 -15.71 -7.08
CA MET A 63 -9.74 -15.75 -7.79
C MET A 63 -9.60 -15.51 -9.31
N ARG A 64 -8.40 -15.20 -9.79
CA ARG A 64 -8.11 -14.86 -11.20
C ARG A 64 -8.97 -13.72 -11.75
N ILE A 65 -9.31 -12.75 -10.88
CA ILE A 65 -10.16 -11.59 -11.22
C ILE A 65 -9.34 -10.34 -11.52
N VAL A 66 -8.01 -10.44 -11.61
CA VAL A 66 -7.15 -9.27 -11.88
C VAL A 66 -7.44 -8.72 -13.27
N ASP A 67 -7.93 -7.50 -13.32
CA ASP A 67 -8.18 -6.73 -14.54
C ASP A 67 -7.39 -5.41 -14.55
N GLU A 68 -7.51 -4.65 -15.64
CA GLU A 68 -6.83 -3.36 -15.84
C GLU A 68 -7.13 -2.36 -14.72
N ARG A 69 -8.34 -2.37 -14.18
CA ARG A 69 -8.81 -1.42 -13.17
C ARG A 69 -8.25 -1.80 -11.79
N ILE A 70 -8.29 -3.08 -11.43
CA ILE A 70 -7.66 -3.58 -10.19
C ILE A 70 -6.16 -3.24 -10.20
N LEU A 71 -5.48 -3.45 -11.34
CA LEU A 71 -4.06 -3.11 -11.47
C LEU A 71 -3.80 -1.61 -11.40
N PHE A 72 -4.66 -0.78 -11.97
CA PHE A 72 -4.56 0.66 -11.84
C PHE A 72 -4.62 1.09 -10.37
N PHE A 73 -5.61 0.61 -9.61
CA PHE A 73 -5.73 0.95 -8.18
C PHE A 73 -4.61 0.35 -7.33
N ALA A 74 -4.13 -0.84 -7.65
CA ALA A 74 -2.97 -1.42 -6.98
C ALA A 74 -1.69 -0.59 -7.21
N THR A 75 -1.50 -0.10 -8.43
CA THR A 75 -0.39 0.77 -8.79
C THR A 75 -0.52 2.13 -8.09
N LEU A 76 -1.73 2.71 -8.09
CA LEU A 76 -2.02 3.97 -7.42
C LEU A 76 -1.73 3.87 -5.92
N PHE A 77 -2.16 2.77 -5.28
CA PHE A 77 -1.84 2.49 -3.88
C PHE A 77 -0.34 2.44 -3.67
N ALA A 78 0.39 1.70 -4.51
CA ALA A 78 1.82 1.54 -4.36
C ALA A 78 2.58 2.87 -4.49
N LEU A 79 2.23 3.68 -5.48
CA LEU A 79 2.79 5.01 -5.68
C LEU A 79 2.44 5.97 -4.54
N ALA A 80 1.23 5.91 -4.00
CA ALA A 80 0.81 6.72 -2.86
C ALA A 80 1.65 6.38 -1.61
N GLN A 81 1.90 5.10 -1.35
CA GLN A 81 2.75 4.68 -0.23
C GLN A 81 4.20 5.15 -0.38
N VAL A 82 4.79 5.02 -1.59
CA VAL A 82 6.13 5.56 -1.88
C VAL A 82 6.16 7.07 -1.65
N THR A 83 5.15 7.77 -2.16
CA THR A 83 5.03 9.24 -2.03
C THR A 83 4.90 9.66 -0.56
N GLY A 84 4.09 8.93 0.22
CA GLY A 84 3.94 9.16 1.65
C GLY A 84 5.23 8.96 2.43
N ALA A 85 5.98 7.91 2.12
CA ALA A 85 7.29 7.65 2.71
C ALA A 85 8.29 8.77 2.37
N VAL A 86 8.34 9.22 1.11
CA VAL A 86 9.20 10.33 0.67
C VAL A 86 8.85 11.63 1.39
N PHE A 87 7.57 12.01 1.43
CA PHE A 87 7.14 13.25 2.09
C PHE A 87 7.40 13.23 3.60
N GLY A 88 7.12 12.10 4.27
CA GLY A 88 7.33 11.98 5.71
C GLY A 88 8.81 11.90 6.11
N LEU A 89 9.60 11.08 5.43
CA LEU A 89 10.97 10.75 5.87
C LEU A 89 12.05 11.69 5.30
N LEU A 90 11.90 12.09 4.04
CA LEU A 90 12.90 12.89 3.31
C LEU A 90 12.56 14.37 3.36
N LEU A 91 11.32 14.73 3.02
CA LEU A 91 10.93 16.13 2.87
C LEU A 91 10.35 16.75 4.14
N ARG A 92 10.05 15.92 5.17
CA ARG A 92 9.39 16.34 6.43
C ARG A 92 8.13 17.19 6.19
N ASN A 93 7.37 16.85 5.17
CA ASN A 93 6.15 17.56 4.78
C ASN A 93 4.91 16.76 5.20
N GLU A 94 4.37 17.11 6.35
CA GLU A 94 3.22 16.43 6.96
C GLU A 94 1.95 16.52 6.09
N LYS A 95 1.74 17.64 5.38
CA LYS A 95 0.58 17.80 4.48
C LYS A 95 0.67 16.87 3.29
N GLY A 96 1.84 16.80 2.65
CA GLY A 96 2.08 15.89 1.52
C GLY A 96 1.93 14.42 1.92
N GLN A 97 2.43 14.06 3.10
CA GLN A 97 2.25 12.74 3.67
C GLN A 97 0.78 12.40 3.94
N ALA A 98 0.02 13.33 4.52
CA ALA A 98 -1.40 13.13 4.80
C ALA A 98 -2.23 12.93 3.51
N VAL A 99 -1.97 13.73 2.47
CA VAL A 99 -2.61 13.58 1.16
C VAL A 99 -2.29 12.22 0.54
N ALA A 100 -1.02 11.80 0.57
CA ALA A 100 -0.61 10.49 0.10
C ALA A 100 -1.30 9.35 0.89
N GLY A 101 -1.44 9.52 2.21
CA GLY A 101 -2.21 8.62 3.07
C GLY A 101 -3.67 8.50 2.61
N LEU A 102 -4.36 9.62 2.37
CA LEU A 102 -5.74 9.61 1.88
C LEU A 102 -5.89 8.93 0.51
N VAL A 103 -4.96 9.17 -0.41
CA VAL A 103 -4.95 8.50 -1.73
C VAL A 103 -4.77 6.98 -1.56
N SER A 104 -3.89 6.55 -0.65
CA SER A 104 -3.70 5.13 -0.38
C SER A 104 -4.95 4.46 0.23
N VAL A 105 -5.64 5.14 1.17
CA VAL A 105 -6.91 4.66 1.74
C VAL A 105 -7.97 4.52 0.65
N PHE A 106 -8.12 5.56 -0.19
CA PHE A 106 -9.07 5.55 -1.29
C PHE A 106 -8.79 4.41 -2.28
N ALA A 107 -7.53 4.25 -2.69
CA ALA A 107 -7.14 3.20 -3.64
C ALA A 107 -7.41 1.80 -3.07
N ALA A 108 -7.10 1.57 -1.79
CA ALA A 108 -7.39 0.29 -1.12
C ALA A 108 -8.90 0.04 -1.02
N ALA A 109 -9.68 1.05 -0.63
CA ALA A 109 -11.13 0.93 -0.51
C ALA A 109 -11.79 0.58 -1.86
N VAL A 110 -11.42 1.28 -2.94
CA VAL A 110 -11.94 1.00 -4.28
C VAL A 110 -11.55 -0.41 -4.75
N LEU A 111 -10.30 -0.83 -4.50
CA LEU A 111 -9.83 -2.17 -4.83
C LEU A 111 -10.69 -3.25 -4.15
N TRP A 112 -11.02 -3.07 -2.87
CA TRP A 112 -11.91 -3.99 -2.14
C TRP A 112 -13.36 -3.97 -2.66
N VAL A 113 -13.91 -2.80 -2.97
CA VAL A 113 -15.25 -2.68 -3.57
C VAL A 113 -15.31 -3.42 -4.91
N MET A 114 -14.27 -3.31 -5.73
CA MET A 114 -14.19 -4.01 -7.01
C MET A 114 -14.13 -5.52 -6.85
N ILE A 115 -13.35 -6.01 -5.88
CA ILE A 115 -13.29 -7.43 -5.54
C ILE A 115 -14.66 -7.93 -5.08
N ALA A 116 -15.32 -7.18 -4.19
CA ALA A 116 -16.66 -7.52 -3.70
C ALA A 116 -17.70 -7.53 -4.84
N ALA A 117 -17.65 -6.56 -5.74
CA ALA A 117 -18.54 -6.49 -6.90
C ALA A 117 -18.34 -7.70 -7.84
N HIS A 118 -17.09 -8.12 -8.08
CA HIS A 118 -16.81 -9.36 -8.83
C HIS A 118 -17.42 -10.59 -8.15
N PHE A 119 -17.35 -10.66 -6.82
CA PHE A 119 -17.92 -11.78 -6.06
C PHE A 119 -19.44 -11.85 -6.20
N VAL A 120 -20.14 -10.73 -5.98
CA VAL A 120 -21.61 -10.62 -6.13
C VAL A 120 -22.05 -10.96 -7.56
N ASN A 121 -21.35 -10.43 -8.57
CA ASN A 121 -21.68 -10.70 -9.96
C ASN A 121 -21.43 -12.16 -10.39
N SER A 122 -20.59 -12.87 -9.64
CA SER A 122 -20.29 -14.30 -9.88
C SER A 122 -21.32 -15.23 -9.23
N GLY A 123 -22.33 -14.70 -8.54
CA GLY A 123 -23.43 -15.49 -7.96
C GLY A 123 -23.08 -16.18 -6.64
N PHE A 124 -22.08 -15.67 -5.93
CA PHE A 124 -21.79 -16.06 -4.54
C PHE A 124 -22.49 -15.15 -3.53
#